data_AF-A0A954YAF3-F1
#
_entry.id   AF-A0A954YAF3-F1
#
_cell.length_a   1.000
_cell.length_b   1.000
_cell.length_c   1.000
_cell.angle_alpha   90.00
_cell.angle_beta   90.00
_cell.angle_gamma   90.00
#
_symmetry.space_group_name_H-M   'P 1'
#
loop_
_entity.id
_entity.type
_entity.pdbx_description
1 polymer ?
#
loop_
_entity_poly.entity_id
_entity_poly.type
_entity_poly.pdbx_seq_one_letter_code
_entity_poly.pdbx_strand_id
1 'polypeptide(L)'
;MTAPSAASFPEGRIRVAILTTGGTIEKTYDERSGDLRNVRSVLDSILHELRLPSVEIRQFSVMSKDSRDMVDADREAILSAVKAALFNNDAVMIVHGTDTLAVTGEFLHANLPGLARPIVLVGAMRPFEFRDTDAFQNVTEALIACRLAGPGVYVAMHSQVLRFPGVVKDIDLGTFRKPKAAGD
;
A
#
# COMPACT_ATOMS: atom_id res chain seq x y z
N MET A 1 28.66 -11.79 17.19
CA MET A 1 27.81 -10.82 16.45
C MET A 1 27.63 -11.37 15.05
N THR A 2 26.52 -12.05 14.78
CA THR A 2 26.17 -12.54 13.45
C THR A 2 25.55 -11.39 12.66
N ALA A 3 26.12 -11.08 11.49
CA ALA A 3 25.50 -10.16 10.54
C ALA A 3 24.07 -10.62 10.22
N PRO A 4 23.11 -9.71 10.01
CA PRO A 4 21.80 -10.10 9.54
C PRO A 4 21.99 -10.83 8.21
N SER A 5 21.50 -12.08 8.14
CA SER A 5 21.45 -12.85 6.91
C SER A 5 20.81 -11.98 5.83
N ALA A 6 21.55 -11.69 4.77
CA ALA A 6 21.00 -11.02 3.59
C ALA A 6 19.74 -11.79 3.19
N ALA A 7 18.59 -11.11 3.17
CA ALA A 7 17.34 -11.73 2.78
C ALA A 7 17.53 -12.26 1.35
N SER A 8 17.61 -13.58 1.19
CA SER A 8 17.66 -14.20 -0.13
C SER A 8 16.34 -13.91 -0.81
N PHE A 9 16.36 -13.14 -1.89
CA PHE A 9 15.14 -12.87 -2.66
C PHE A 9 14.57 -14.20 -3.17
N PRO A 10 13.25 -14.40 -3.11
CA PRO A 10 12.66 -15.64 -3.60
C PRO A 10 12.98 -15.80 -5.10
N GLU A 11 13.64 -16.92 -5.43
CA GLU A 11 13.81 -17.39 -6.80
C GLU A 11 12.44 -17.87 -7.29
N GLY A 12 11.88 -17.18 -8.30
CA GLY A 12 10.58 -17.52 -8.88
C GLY A 12 9.47 -16.47 -8.71
N ARG A 13 8.22 -16.90 -8.90
CA ARG A 13 7.02 -16.05 -8.82
C ARG A 13 6.67 -15.80 -7.35
N ILE A 14 6.49 -14.54 -6.96
CA ILE A 14 5.99 -14.18 -5.62
C ILE A 14 4.48 -14.02 -5.64
N ARG A 15 3.81 -14.36 -4.54
CA ARG A 15 2.38 -14.11 -4.33
C ARG A 15 2.19 -12.83 -3.52
N VAL A 16 1.51 -11.84 -4.10
CA VAL A 16 1.19 -10.57 -3.45
C VAL A 16 -0.31 -10.50 -3.25
N ALA A 17 -0.73 -10.41 -1.99
CA ALA A 17 -2.11 -10.04 -1.68
C ALA A 17 -2.26 -8.52 -1.74
N ILE A 18 -3.20 -8.02 -2.53
CA ILE A 18 -3.55 -6.60 -2.58
C ILE A 18 -4.84 -6.40 -1.81
N LEU A 19 -4.78 -5.65 -0.71
CA LEU A 19 -5.92 -5.28 0.10
C LEU A 19 -6.33 -3.86 -0.28
N THR A 20 -7.59 -3.67 -0.66
CA THR A 20 -8.11 -2.33 -0.98
C THR A 20 -9.02 -1.83 0.12
N THR A 21 -8.88 -0.56 0.46
CA THR A 21 -9.62 0.10 1.55
C THR A 21 -10.43 1.31 1.04
N GLY A 22 -10.46 1.50 -0.29
CA GLY A 22 -10.94 2.70 -0.96
C GLY A 22 -9.82 3.69 -1.27
N GLY A 23 -10.15 4.99 -1.21
CA GLY A 23 -9.23 6.07 -1.55
C GLY A 23 -9.18 6.40 -3.04
N THR A 24 -8.31 7.34 -3.38
CA THR A 24 -8.19 7.99 -4.70
C THR A 24 -7.86 7.01 -5.84
N ILE A 25 -7.27 5.85 -5.54
CA ILE A 25 -6.92 4.79 -6.50
C ILE A 25 -8.11 3.87 -6.83
N GLU A 26 -9.25 3.95 -6.13
CA GLU A 26 -10.44 3.13 -6.46
C GLU A 26 -11.63 3.92 -6.99
N LYS A 27 -11.61 5.26 -6.92
CA LYS A 27 -12.72 6.08 -7.45
C LYS A 27 -12.66 6.08 -8.98
N THR A 28 -13.75 5.66 -9.63
CA THR A 28 -14.07 6.01 -11.02
C THR A 28 -15.23 6.99 -11.03
N TYR A 29 -15.04 8.16 -11.64
CA TYR A 29 -16.12 9.12 -11.86
C TYR A 29 -16.99 8.70 -13.06
N ASP A 30 -18.32 8.54 -12.86
CA ASP A 30 -19.29 8.37 -13.95
C ASP A 30 -19.99 9.70 -14.23
N GLU A 31 -19.52 10.43 -15.24
CA GLU A 31 -20.05 11.74 -15.64
C GLU A 31 -21.53 11.70 -16.08
N ARG A 32 -22.08 10.53 -16.42
CA ARG A 32 -23.43 10.43 -17.03
C ARG A 32 -24.57 10.26 -16.03
N SER A 33 -24.30 9.71 -14.84
CA SER A 33 -25.35 9.38 -13.88
C SER A 33 -25.34 10.27 -12.64
N GLY A 34 -24.25 10.99 -12.36
CA GLY A 34 -24.08 11.73 -11.10
C GLY A 34 -23.97 10.81 -9.86
N ASP A 35 -24.01 9.49 -10.06
CA ASP A 35 -23.87 8.46 -9.04
C ASP A 35 -22.45 7.88 -9.07
N LEU A 36 -21.84 7.71 -7.90
CA LEU A 36 -20.61 6.93 -7.73
C LEU A 36 -20.92 5.43 -7.96
N ARG A 37 -20.89 4.96 -9.21
CA ARG A 37 -20.97 3.52 -9.53
C ARG A 37 -19.58 2.98 -9.86
N ASN A 38 -19.23 1.87 -9.23
CA ASN A 38 -18.02 1.08 -9.49
C ASN A 38 -18.12 0.43 -10.89
N VAL A 39 -17.74 1.15 -11.95
CA VAL A 39 -17.83 0.61 -13.33
C VAL A 39 -16.51 -0.09 -13.73
N ARG A 40 -15.37 0.24 -13.12
CA ARG A 40 -14.08 -0.48 -13.25
C ARG A 40 -13.17 -0.11 -12.07
N SER A 41 -12.51 -1.06 -11.42
CA SER A 41 -11.46 -0.71 -10.46
C SER A 41 -10.29 -0.07 -11.21
N VAL A 42 -9.89 1.14 -10.81
CA VAL A 42 -8.71 1.82 -11.36
C VAL A 42 -7.45 0.97 -11.13
N LEU A 43 -7.36 0.31 -9.98
CA LEU A 43 -6.29 -0.65 -9.70
C LEU A 43 -6.27 -1.78 -10.73
N ASP A 44 -7.41 -2.35 -11.11
CA ASP A 44 -7.47 -3.37 -12.16
C ASP A 44 -6.92 -2.84 -13.49
N SER A 45 -7.22 -1.58 -13.83
CA SER A 45 -6.73 -0.96 -15.07
C SER A 45 -5.19 -0.86 -15.05
N ILE A 46 -4.62 -0.36 -13.95
CA ILE A 46 -3.16 -0.30 -13.76
C ILE A 46 -2.55 -1.71 -13.87
N LEU A 47 -3.11 -2.69 -13.17
CA LEU A 47 -2.57 -4.06 -13.14
C LEU A 47 -2.65 -4.76 -14.50
N HIS A 48 -3.66 -4.48 -15.32
CA HIS A 48 -3.79 -5.03 -16.68
C HIS A 48 -2.76 -4.44 -17.66
N GLU A 49 -2.32 -3.20 -17.44
CA GLU A 49 -1.29 -2.55 -18.25
C GLU A 49 0.14 -3.01 -17.87
N LEU A 50 0.33 -3.54 -16.66
CA LEU A 50 1.63 -4.02 -16.19
C LEU A 50 1.93 -5.45 -16.67
N ARG A 51 3.15 -5.65 -17.17
CA ARG A 51 3.67 -7.00 -17.47
C ARG A 51 4.30 -7.62 -16.22
N LEU A 52 3.55 -8.47 -15.51
CA LEU A 52 3.93 -9.06 -14.21
C LEU A 52 4.22 -10.58 -14.26
N PRO A 53 5.22 -11.06 -15.02
CA PRO A 53 5.47 -12.50 -15.20
C PRO A 53 5.93 -13.20 -13.91
N SER A 54 6.50 -12.44 -12.97
CA SER A 54 7.09 -12.92 -11.73
C SER A 54 6.26 -12.60 -10.48
N VAL A 55 5.01 -12.15 -10.65
CA VAL A 55 4.09 -11.83 -9.55
C VAL A 55 2.74 -12.51 -9.79
N GLU A 56 2.22 -13.21 -8.79
CA GLU A 56 0.83 -13.67 -8.70
C GLU A 56 0.08 -12.70 -7.80
N ILE A 57 -0.96 -12.07 -8.33
CA ILE A 57 -1.77 -11.11 -7.59
C ILE A 57 -3.04 -11.77 -7.09
N ARG A 58 -3.38 -11.52 -5.82
CA ARG A 58 -4.67 -11.85 -5.22
C ARG A 58 -5.28 -10.60 -4.62
N GLN A 59 -6.41 -10.13 -5.16
CA GLN A 59 -7.04 -8.91 -4.70
C GLN A 59 -8.17 -9.22 -3.71
N PHE A 60 -8.26 -8.41 -2.65
CA PHE A 60 -9.31 -8.50 -1.64
C PHE A 60 -9.77 -7.09 -1.28
N SER A 61 -11.07 -6.82 -1.45
CA SER A 61 -11.66 -5.58 -0.96
C SER A 61 -11.96 -5.73 0.53
N VAL A 62 -11.36 -4.88 1.35
CA VAL A 62 -11.61 -4.81 2.80
C VAL A 62 -12.75 -3.85 3.08
N MET A 63 -12.74 -2.70 2.41
CA MET A 63 -13.76 -1.65 2.49
C MET A 63 -13.58 -0.65 1.35
N SER A 64 -14.51 0.30 1.23
CA SER A 64 -14.41 1.44 0.30
C SER A 64 -14.75 2.74 1.04
N LYS A 65 -13.77 3.31 1.76
CA LYS A 65 -13.97 4.48 2.62
C LYS A 65 -12.97 5.58 2.32
N ASP A 66 -13.36 6.85 2.50
CA ASP A 66 -12.41 7.97 2.50
C ASP A 66 -11.51 7.84 3.74
N SER A 67 -10.18 7.97 3.55
CA SER A 67 -9.23 7.81 4.65
C SER A 67 -9.46 8.78 5.79
N ARG A 68 -10.04 9.96 5.53
CA ARG A 68 -10.35 10.97 6.56
C ARG A 68 -11.47 10.52 7.50
N ASP A 69 -12.33 9.62 7.04
CA ASP A 69 -13.44 9.09 7.83
C ASP A 69 -13.06 7.79 8.57
N MET A 70 -11.85 7.25 8.35
CA MET A 70 -11.42 5.99 8.95
C MET A 70 -11.20 6.10 10.47
N VAL A 71 -11.87 5.21 11.19
CA VAL A 71 -11.79 5.05 12.65
C VAL A 71 -10.99 3.80 13.02
N ASP A 72 -10.74 3.59 14.30
CA ASP A 72 -9.91 2.46 14.77
C ASP A 72 -10.51 1.10 14.42
N ALA A 73 -11.84 0.97 14.42
CA ALA A 73 -12.51 -0.25 13.97
C ALA A 73 -12.20 -0.59 12.50
N ASP A 74 -12.01 0.41 11.63
CA ASP A 74 -11.60 0.18 10.25
C ASP A 74 -10.15 -0.34 10.19
N ARG A 75 -9.26 0.20 11.03
CA ARG A 75 -7.85 -0.25 11.14
C ARG A 75 -7.75 -1.68 11.68
N GLU A 76 -8.62 -2.06 12.62
CA GLU A 76 -8.75 -3.43 13.10
C GLU A 76 -9.22 -4.39 12.00
N ALA A 77 -10.15 -3.96 11.14
CA ALA A 77 -10.56 -4.74 9.97
C ALA A 77 -9.40 -4.94 8.98
N ILE A 78 -8.61 -3.88 8.71
CA ILE A 78 -7.39 -3.95 7.89
C ILE A 78 -6.38 -4.92 8.52
N LEU A 79 -6.11 -4.81 9.83
CA LEU A 79 -5.21 -5.72 10.54
C LEU A 79 -5.64 -7.18 10.43
N SER A 80 -6.94 -7.45 10.59
CA SER A 80 -7.50 -8.79 10.46
C SER A 80 -7.33 -9.35 9.05
N ALA A 81 -7.60 -8.52 8.02
CA ALA A 81 -7.39 -8.89 6.63
C ALA A 81 -5.91 -9.15 6.31
N VAL A 82 -4.99 -8.32 6.83
CA VAL A 82 -3.54 -8.50 6.70
C VAL A 82 -3.11 -9.84 7.29
N LYS A 83 -3.54 -10.16 8.52
CA LYS A 83 -3.21 -11.44 9.18
C LYS A 83 -3.66 -12.64 8.34
N ALA A 84 -4.88 -12.59 7.79
CA ALA A 84 -5.39 -13.65 6.92
C ALA A 84 -4.59 -13.74 5.61
N ALA A 85 -4.27 -12.61 4.99
CA ALA A 85 -3.50 -12.56 3.75
C ALA A 85 -2.07 -13.09 3.92
N LEU A 86 -1.42 -12.81 5.06
CA LEU A 86 -0.06 -13.27 5.35
C LEU A 86 0.09 -14.78 5.42
N PHE A 87 -0.99 -15.55 5.59
CA PHE A 87 -0.90 -17.02 5.64
C PHE A 87 -0.39 -17.61 4.31
N ASN A 88 -0.93 -17.14 3.18
CA ASN A 88 -0.71 -17.74 1.85
C ASN A 88 0.05 -16.86 0.86
N ASN A 89 0.49 -15.66 1.24
CA ASN A 89 1.11 -14.69 0.34
C ASN A 89 2.46 -14.21 0.86
N ASP A 90 3.43 -14.07 -0.03
CA ASP A 90 4.82 -13.72 0.28
C ASP A 90 4.96 -12.24 0.67
N ALA A 91 4.01 -11.39 0.26
CA ALA A 91 3.88 -10.00 0.67
C ALA A 91 2.41 -9.55 0.69
N VAL A 92 2.14 -8.45 1.39
CA VAL A 92 0.84 -7.77 1.35
C VAL A 92 1.05 -6.33 0.88
N MET A 93 0.28 -5.91 -0.12
CA MET A 93 0.16 -4.51 -0.54
C MET A 93 -1.19 -3.97 -0.08
N ILE A 94 -1.24 -2.77 0.47
CA ILE A 94 -2.47 -2.14 0.94
C ILE A 94 -2.67 -0.84 0.17
N VAL A 95 -3.72 -0.79 -0.66
CA VAL A 95 -4.15 0.44 -1.33
C VAL A 95 -5.02 1.23 -0.36
N HIS A 96 -4.57 2.45 -0.05
CA HIS A 96 -5.13 3.28 1.02
C HIS A 96 -5.19 4.75 0.60
N GLY A 97 -6.18 5.48 1.12
CA GLY A 97 -6.23 6.94 0.98
C GLY A 97 -5.09 7.62 1.75
N THR A 98 -4.49 8.68 1.20
CA THR A 98 -3.22 9.18 1.72
C THR A 98 -3.35 9.94 3.04
N ASP A 99 -4.52 10.45 3.40
CA ASP A 99 -4.70 11.33 4.57
C ASP A 99 -4.41 10.64 5.90
N THR A 100 -4.81 9.37 6.05
CA THR A 100 -4.57 8.59 7.26
C THR A 100 -3.70 7.37 7.04
N LEU A 101 -3.04 7.26 5.87
CA LEU A 101 -2.13 6.15 5.54
C LEU A 101 -1.03 5.98 6.59
N ALA A 102 -0.40 7.08 7.02
CA ALA A 102 0.63 7.05 8.06
C ALA A 102 0.08 6.49 9.38
N VAL A 103 -1.13 6.90 9.78
CA VAL A 103 -1.78 6.40 11.01
C VAL A 103 -2.03 4.89 10.93
N THR A 104 -2.55 4.41 9.81
CA THR A 104 -2.78 2.98 9.58
C THR A 104 -1.45 2.20 9.55
N GLY A 105 -0.39 2.75 8.95
CA GLY A 105 0.93 2.12 8.95
C GLY A 105 1.56 1.98 10.33
N GLU A 106 1.46 3.02 11.17
CA GLU A 106 1.91 2.96 12.58
C GLU A 106 1.10 1.93 13.36
N PHE A 107 -0.22 1.92 13.17
CA PHE A 107 -1.12 0.95 13.81
C PHE A 107 -0.74 -0.50 13.46
N LEU A 108 -0.51 -0.79 12.17
CA LEU A 108 -0.10 -2.12 11.73
C LEU A 108 1.28 -2.51 12.26
N HIS A 109 2.23 -1.57 12.27
CA HIS A 109 3.57 -1.79 12.83
C HIS A 109 3.50 -2.20 14.30
N ALA A 110 2.70 -1.49 15.11
CA ALA A 110 2.55 -1.77 16.54
C ALA A 110 1.85 -3.11 16.82
N ASN A 111 0.92 -3.53 15.96
CA ASN A 111 0.07 -4.71 16.17
C ASN A 111 0.55 -6.00 15.48
N LEU A 112 1.67 -5.94 14.75
CA LEU A 112 2.25 -7.09 14.06
C LEU A 112 3.74 -7.28 14.45
N PRO A 113 4.03 -7.55 15.74
CA PRO A 113 5.39 -7.89 16.15
C PRO A 113 5.84 -9.20 15.49
N GLY A 114 7.11 -9.27 15.09
CA GLY A 114 7.69 -10.50 14.53
C GLY A 114 7.23 -10.83 13.11
N LEU A 115 6.84 -9.82 12.31
CA LEU A 115 6.58 -10.01 10.89
C LEU A 115 7.73 -10.75 10.20
N ALA A 116 7.37 -11.74 9.38
CA ALA A 116 8.31 -12.50 8.54
C ALA A 116 8.22 -12.10 7.05
N ARG A 117 7.27 -11.22 6.70
CA ARG A 117 6.98 -10.79 5.32
C ARG A 117 6.74 -9.28 5.26
N PRO A 118 6.99 -8.62 4.13
CA PRO A 118 6.74 -7.19 3.99
C PRO A 118 5.24 -6.90 3.82
N ILE A 119 4.81 -5.81 4.44
CA ILE A 119 3.52 -5.15 4.22
C ILE A 119 3.82 -3.76 3.66
N VAL A 120 3.28 -3.43 2.50
CA VAL A 120 3.54 -2.17 1.79
C VAL A 120 2.24 -1.40 1.59
N LEU A 121 2.10 -0.26 2.26
CA LEU A 121 1.01 0.68 2.03
C LEU A 121 1.34 1.55 0.81
N VAL A 122 0.33 1.83 0.00
CA VAL A 122 0.43 2.69 -1.18
C VAL A 122 -0.84 3.52 -1.34
N GLY A 123 -0.69 4.73 -1.87
CA GLY A 123 -1.79 5.60 -2.23
C GLY A 123 -1.43 6.45 -3.44
N ALA A 124 -2.30 7.38 -3.79
CA ALA A 124 -2.06 8.40 -4.81
C ALA A 124 -2.50 9.76 -4.27
N MET A 125 -1.69 10.78 -4.51
CA MET A 125 -2.04 12.16 -4.19
C MET A 125 -2.97 12.77 -5.22
N ARG A 126 -2.95 12.26 -6.46
CA ARG A 126 -3.79 12.73 -7.56
C ARG A 126 -4.76 11.65 -8.03
N PRO A 127 -6.04 12.00 -8.29
CA PRO A 127 -7.00 11.08 -8.89
C PRO A 127 -6.49 10.49 -10.20
N PHE A 128 -6.87 9.24 -10.47
CA PHE A 128 -6.38 8.48 -11.62
C PHE A 128 -6.85 9.04 -12.96
N GLU A 129 -7.99 9.73 -12.97
CA GLU A 129 -8.55 10.35 -14.16
C GLU A 129 -7.67 11.50 -14.71
N PHE A 130 -6.76 12.03 -13.89
CA PHE A 130 -5.81 13.04 -14.34
C PHE A 130 -4.64 12.40 -15.09
N ARG A 131 -4.25 13.01 -16.21
CA ARG A 131 -3.10 12.57 -17.04
C ARG A 131 -1.78 12.53 -16.29
N ASP A 132 -1.65 13.34 -15.24
CA ASP A 132 -0.47 13.47 -14.40
C ASP A 132 -0.67 12.80 -13.02
N THR A 133 -1.46 11.72 -12.98
CA THR A 133 -1.64 10.88 -11.79
C THR A 133 -0.35 10.15 -11.39
N ASP A 134 -0.12 10.07 -10.08
CA ASP A 134 0.96 9.31 -9.45
C ASP A 134 0.57 7.84 -9.16
N ALA A 135 -0.69 7.45 -9.36
CA ALA A 135 -1.19 6.12 -9.02
C ALA A 135 -0.43 4.99 -9.73
N PHE A 136 -0.17 5.13 -11.03
CA PHE A 136 0.53 4.11 -11.82
C PHE A 136 1.97 3.91 -11.32
N GLN A 137 2.68 5.02 -11.09
CA GLN A 137 4.03 5.02 -10.53
C GLN A 137 4.04 4.34 -9.16
N ASN A 138 3.20 4.80 -8.23
CA ASN A 138 3.21 4.33 -6.86
C ASN A 138 2.83 2.85 -6.75
N VAL A 139 1.84 2.36 -7.51
CA VAL A 139 1.48 0.94 -7.54
C VAL A 139 2.64 0.08 -8.06
N THR A 140 3.33 0.54 -9.11
CA THR A 140 4.50 -0.17 -9.66
C THR A 140 5.64 -0.24 -8.64
N GLU A 141 5.95 0.88 -7.99
CA GLU A 141 6.96 0.96 -6.94
C GLU A 141 6.61 0.09 -5.73
N ALA A 142 5.34 0.05 -5.33
CA ALA A 142 4.87 -0.78 -4.23
C ALA A 142 4.99 -2.28 -4.54
N LEU A 143 4.69 -2.72 -5.78
CA LEU A 143 4.90 -4.10 -6.20
C LEU A 143 6.39 -4.49 -6.18
N ILE A 144 7.27 -3.59 -6.56
CA ILE A 144 8.73 -3.79 -6.45
C ILE A 144 9.12 -3.88 -4.97
N ALA A 145 8.62 -3.00 -4.12
CA ALA A 145 8.88 -3.02 -2.68
C ALA A 145 8.39 -4.32 -2.02
N CYS A 146 7.24 -4.88 -2.44
CA CYS A 146 6.77 -6.18 -1.98
C CYS A 146 7.76 -7.31 -2.25
N ARG A 147 8.59 -7.21 -3.31
CA ARG A 147 9.62 -8.20 -3.62
C ARG A 147 10.93 -7.94 -2.89
N LEU A 148 11.33 -6.68 -2.79
CA LEU A 148 12.68 -6.30 -2.36
C LEU A 148 12.80 -6.01 -0.86
N ALA A 149 11.71 -5.59 -0.22
CA ALA A 149 11.73 -5.24 1.19
C ALA A 149 11.81 -6.48 2.08
N GLY A 150 12.67 -6.43 3.10
CA GLY A 150 12.66 -7.40 4.19
C GLY A 150 11.43 -7.23 5.09
N PRO A 151 11.26 -8.10 6.09
CA PRO A 151 10.07 -8.09 6.94
C PRO A 151 9.82 -6.73 7.64
N GLY A 152 8.57 -6.27 7.63
CA GLY A 152 8.17 -5.01 8.23
C GLY A 152 7.00 -4.34 7.51
N VAL A 153 6.59 -3.18 8.03
CA VAL A 153 5.54 -2.33 7.44
C VAL A 153 6.21 -1.14 6.76
N TYR A 154 5.79 -0.80 5.56
CA TYR A 154 6.38 0.25 4.73
C TYR A 154 5.30 1.09 4.05
N VAL A 155 5.63 2.31 3.65
CA VAL A 155 4.93 3.03 2.58
C VAL A 155 5.85 3.10 1.36
N ALA A 156 5.29 2.91 0.16
CA ALA A 156 5.99 3.08 -1.11
C ALA A 156 5.28 4.09 -1.99
N MET A 157 5.83 5.30 -2.13
CA MET A 157 5.30 6.37 -2.98
C MET A 157 6.45 7.29 -3.44
N HIS A 158 6.32 7.86 -4.63
CA HIS A 158 7.24 8.85 -5.20
C HIS A 158 8.72 8.45 -5.11
N SER A 159 9.02 7.22 -5.51
CA SER A 159 10.36 6.62 -5.55
C SER A 159 11.02 6.47 -4.18
N GLN A 160 10.23 6.44 -3.11
CA GLN A 160 10.71 6.17 -1.75
C GLN A 160 9.99 4.97 -1.15
N VAL A 161 10.75 4.13 -0.43
CA VAL A 161 10.21 3.06 0.40
C VAL A 161 10.60 3.36 1.85
N LEU A 162 9.64 3.83 2.64
CA LEU A 162 9.87 4.27 4.02
C LEU A 162 9.29 3.25 5.00
N ARG A 163 10.14 2.70 5.87
CA ARG A 163 9.76 1.70 6.88
C ARG A 163 9.09 2.35 8.10
N PHE A 164 7.96 1.86 8.60
CA PHE A 164 7.42 2.29 9.90
C PHE A 164 8.29 1.75 11.06
N PRO A 165 8.39 2.46 12.21
CA PRO A 165 7.65 3.67 12.58
C PRO A 165 8.35 4.97 12.17
N GLY A 166 7.68 6.09 12.42
CA GLY A 166 8.14 7.47 12.23
C GLY A 166 7.87 8.05 10.85
N VAL A 167 6.94 7.48 10.09
CA VAL A 167 6.57 8.02 8.76
C VAL A 167 5.44 9.04 8.91
N VAL A 168 5.59 10.19 8.27
CA VAL A 168 4.59 11.27 8.28
C VAL A 168 4.25 11.73 6.87
N LYS A 169 3.01 12.18 6.66
CA LYS A 169 2.60 12.86 5.41
C LYS A 169 3.12 14.29 5.43
N ASP A 170 3.87 14.66 4.41
CA ASP A 170 4.24 16.03 4.11
C ASP A 170 3.18 16.63 3.18
N ILE A 171 2.35 17.52 3.73
CA ILE A 171 1.22 18.10 3.01
C ILE A 171 1.71 19.07 1.93
N ASP A 172 2.75 19.85 2.23
CA ASP A 172 3.27 20.89 1.33
C ASP A 172 3.94 20.26 0.11
N LEU A 173 4.71 19.19 0.31
CA LEU A 173 5.37 18.46 -0.76
C LEU A 173 4.48 17.39 -1.41
N GLY A 174 3.30 17.12 -0.87
CA GLY A 174 2.41 16.08 -1.36
C GLY A 174 3.09 14.70 -1.36
N THR A 175 3.80 14.34 -0.29
CA THR A 175 4.50 13.04 -0.21
C THR A 175 4.61 12.52 1.23
N PHE A 176 5.33 11.43 1.43
CA PHE A 176 5.66 10.91 2.77
C PHE A 176 7.14 11.10 3.06
N ARG A 177 7.48 11.33 4.32
CA ARG A 177 8.86 11.43 4.78
C ARG A 177 9.05 10.83 6.16
N LYS A 178 10.31 10.56 6.50
CA LYS A 178 10.72 10.41 7.90
C LYS A 178 11.30 11.73 8.40
N PRO A 179 10.83 12.27 9.53
CA PRO A 179 11.55 13.34 10.21
C PRO A 179 12.98 12.85 10.50
N LYS A 180 13.99 13.68 10.21
CA LYS A 180 15.35 13.41 10.68
C LYS A 180 15.31 13.29 12.21
N ALA A 181 16.01 12.30 12.75
CA ALA A 181 16.27 12.29 14.19
C ALA A 181 16.95 13.61 14.56
N ALA A 182 16.52 14.25 15.64
CA ALA A 182 17.21 15.43 16.15
C ALA A 182 18.62 15.00 16.60
N GLY A 183 19.64 15.32 15.80
CA GLY A 183 21.06 15.22 16.18
C GLY A 183 21.91 14.25 15.37
N ASP A 184 21.99 14.45 14.04
CA ASP A 184 23.18 14.05 13.25
C ASP A 184 24.10 15.26 13.07
#